data_AF-A0A1X9XHT7-F1
#
_entry.id   AF-A0A1X9XHT7-F1
#
_cell.length_a   1.000
_cell.length_b   1.000
_cell.length_c   1.000
_cell.angle_alpha   90.00
_cell.angle_beta   90.00
_cell.angle_gamma   90.00
#
_symmetry.space_group_name_H-M   'P 1'
#
loop_
_entity.id
_entity.type
_entity.pdbx_description
1 polymer ?
#
loop_
_entity_poly.entity_id
_entity_poly.type
_entity_poly.pdbx_seq_one_letter_code
_entity_poly.pdbx_strand_id
1 'polypeptide(L)' 'IGGHGVSMLGGGNNTVVGNIFDGNSGYGIAAGEELLPSNHNLIEADQVSATVTYT' A
#
# COMPACT_ATOMS: atom_id res chain seq x y z
N ILE A 1 14.16 5.13 -6.55
CA ILE A 1 12.98 4.40 -6.05
C ILE A 1 12.53 5.04 -4.76
N GLY A 2 11.31 5.56 -4.73
CA GLY A 2 10.74 6.19 -3.53
C GLY A 2 10.14 5.15 -2.58
N GLY A 3 10.06 5.50 -1.29
CA GLY A 3 9.56 4.61 -0.24
C GLY A 3 8.05 4.40 -0.32
N HIS A 4 7.61 3.16 -0.05
CA HIS A 4 6.20 2.81 0.07
C HIS A 4 5.65 3.13 1.46
N GLY A 5 4.36 3.45 1.57
CA GLY A 5 3.71 3.62 2.88
C GLY A 5 3.66 2.31 3.66
N VAL A 6 3.16 1.25 3.02
CA VAL A 6 3.17 -0.13 3.50
C VAL A 6 3.79 -1.03 2.44
N SER A 7 4.63 -1.98 2.86
CA SER A 7 5.10 -3.06 1.99
C SER A 7 4.75 -4.41 2.61
N MET A 8 3.94 -5.18 1.89
CA MET A 8 3.57 -6.55 2.26
C MET A 8 4.44 -7.52 1.44
N LEU A 9 5.43 -8.12 2.10
CA LEU A 9 6.45 -8.96 1.47
C LEU A 9 6.08 -10.46 1.44
N GLY A 10 4.91 -10.84 1.96
CA GLY A 10 4.36 -12.19 1.90
C GLY A 10 2.84 -12.19 2.09
N GLY A 11 2.20 -13.32 1.82
CA GLY A 11 0.76 -13.52 2.02
C GLY A 11 0.42 -14.25 3.32
N GLY A 12 -0.79 -14.06 3.86
CA GLY A 12 -1.26 -14.82 5.03
C GLY A 12 -2.22 -14.06 5.93
N ASN A 13 -3.44 -13.81 5.46
CA ASN A 13 -4.53 -13.19 6.23
C ASN A 13 -4.16 -11.82 6.82
N ASN A 14 -3.44 -10.98 6.05
CA ASN A 14 -3.12 -9.63 6.50
C ASN A 14 -4.33 -8.71 6.35
N THR A 15 -4.44 -7.71 7.23
CA THR A 15 -5.51 -6.69 7.15
C THR A 15 -4.87 -5.31 7.22
N VAL A 16 -5.10 -4.50 6.18
CA VAL A 16 -4.70 -3.10 6.08
C VAL A 16 -5.98 -2.31 5.85
N VAL A 17 -6.43 -1.56 6.86
CA VAL A 17 -7.73 -0.88 6.81
C VAL A 17 -7.66 0.51 7.41
N GLY A 18 -8.24 1.49 6.73
CA GLY A 18 -8.48 2.84 7.24
C GLY A 18 -7.21 3.70 7.35
N ASN A 19 -6.20 3.45 6.52
CA ASN A 19 -4.96 4.21 6.51
C ASN A 19 -5.02 5.40 5.55
N ILE A 20 -4.29 6.47 5.89
CA ILE A 20 -4.05 7.62 5.02
C ILE A 20 -2.56 7.67 4.72
N PHE A 21 -2.20 7.55 3.45
CA PHE A 21 -0.83 7.68 2.96
C PHE A 21 -0.68 9.03 2.26
N ASP A 22 0.26 9.85 2.73
CA ASP A 22 0.57 11.16 2.14
C ASP A 22 2.08 11.36 1.99
N GLY A 23 2.49 11.94 0.86
CA GLY A 23 3.88 12.30 0.60
C GLY A 23 4.84 11.13 0.33
N ASN A 24 4.34 9.89 0.25
CA ASN A 24 5.15 8.74 -0.16
C ASN A 24 5.60 8.87 -1.63
N SER A 25 6.90 8.69 -1.84
CA SER A 25 7.53 8.79 -3.18
C SER A 25 7.41 7.49 -3.99
N GLY A 26 6.88 6.42 -3.39
CA GLY A 26 6.45 5.18 -4.05
C GLY A 26 4.96 4.89 -3.81
N TYR A 27 4.52 3.65 -4.05
CA TYR A 27 3.15 3.21 -3.78
C TYR A 27 2.70 3.45 -2.33
N GLY A 28 1.42 3.77 -2.12
CA GLY A 28 0.84 3.82 -0.77
C GLY A 28 0.92 2.46 -0.08
N ILE A 29 0.46 1.42 -0.78
CA ILE A 29 0.62 0.02 -0.37
C ILE A 29 1.26 -0.74 -1.53
N ALA A 30 2.42 -1.35 -1.28
CA ALA A 30 3.10 -2.26 -2.19
C ALA A 30 2.90 -3.69 -1.71
N ALA A 31 2.37 -4.52 -2.60
CA ALA A 31 2.13 -5.93 -2.38
C ALA A 31 3.12 -6.72 -3.25
N GLY A 32 4.00 -7.53 -2.65
CA GLY A 32 4.98 -8.35 -3.37
C GLY A 32 4.38 -9.45 -4.27
N GLU A 33 5.22 -10.02 -5.14
CA GLU A 33 4.81 -10.97 -6.19
C GLU A 33 4.37 -12.34 -5.65
N GLU A 34 4.84 -12.73 -4.46
CA GLU A 34 4.62 -14.05 -3.87
C GLU A 34 3.43 -14.00 -2.86
N LEU A 35 2.30 -14.59 -3.26
CA LEU A 35 1.17 -15.01 -2.42
C LEU A 35 0.14 -13.97 -1.92
N LEU A 36 0.13 -12.74 -2.43
CA LEU A 36 -0.89 -11.76 -2.04
C LEU A 36 -2.30 -11.97 -2.63
N PRO A 37 -2.48 -12.39 -3.90
CA PRO A 37 -3.79 -12.75 -4.43
C PRO A 37 -4.40 -14.02 -3.80
N SER A 38 -3.58 -14.83 -3.11
CA SER A 38 -3.94 -16.22 -2.76
C SER A 38 -4.20 -16.47 -1.27
N ASN A 39 -3.91 -15.52 -0.38
CA ASN A 39 -3.91 -15.75 1.08
C ASN A 39 -4.80 -14.79 1.89
N HIS A 40 -6.06 -14.59 1.49
CA HIS A 40 -7.11 -13.84 2.24
C HIS A 40 -6.66 -12.49 2.84
N ASN A 41 -5.87 -11.70 2.11
CA ASN A 41 -5.53 -10.36 2.57
C ASN A 41 -6.72 -9.42 2.34
N LEU A 42 -6.98 -8.54 3.29
CA LEU A 42 -7.98 -7.48 3.20
C LEU A 42 -7.28 -6.12 3.14
N ILE A 43 -7.56 -5.37 2.08
CA ILE A 43 -7.19 -3.96 1.93
C ILE A 43 -8.49 -3.19 1.70
N GLU A 44 -8.92 -2.39 2.67
CA GLU A 44 -10.22 -1.74 2.65
C GLU A 44 -10.16 -0.32 3.22
N ALA A 45 -10.88 0.61 2.59
CA ALA A 45 -11.04 1.98 3.08
C ALA A 45 -9.72 2.78 3.25
N ASP A 46 -8.65 2.39 2.56
CA ASP A 46 -7.40 3.14 2.54
C ASP A 46 -7.45 4.29 1.50
N GLN A 47 -6.78 5.40 1.80
CA GLN A 47 -6.65 6.55 0.90
C GLN A 47 -5.19 6.90 0.66
N VAL A 48 -4.83 7.07 -0.61
CA VAL A 48 -3.51 7.58 -1.02
C VAL A 48 -3.70 9.00 -1.55
N SER A 49 -3.05 9.96 -0.91
CA SER A 49 -3.00 11.35 -1.34
C SER A 49 -1.61 11.68 -1.83
N ALA A 50 -1.53 12.46 -2.91
CA ALA A 50 -0.27 13.02 -3.39
C ALA A 50 -0.49 14.50 -3.69
N THR A 51 0.39 15.35 -3.17
CA THR A 51 0.40 16.77 -3.52
C THR A 51 1.06 16.93 -4.89
N VAL A 52 0.27 17.32 -5.90
CA VAL A 52 0.80 17.68 -7.23
C VAL A 52 1.13 19.17 -7.22
N THR A 53 2.42 19.51 -7.19
CA THR A 53 2.89 20.88 -7.39
C THR A 53 3.05 21.14 -8.88
N TYR A 54 2.24 22.03 -9.45
CA TYR A 54 2.41 22.53 -10.83
C TYR A 54 3.52 23.60 -10.84
N THR A 55 4.45 23.51 -11.80
CA THR A 55 5.52 24.50 -12.04
C THR A 55 5.27 25.25 -13.33
#